data_AF-M5RNR6-F1
#
_entry.id   AF-M5RNR6-F1
#
_cell.length_a   1.000
_cell.length_b   1.000
_cell.length_c   1.000
_cell.angle_alpha   90.00
_cell.angle_beta   90.00
_cell.angle_gamma   90.00
#
_symmetry.space_group_name_H-M   'P 1'
#
loop_
_entity.id
_entity.type
_entity.pdbx_description
1 polymer ?
#
loop_
_entity_poly.entity_id
_entity_poly.type
_entity_poly.pdbx_seq_one_letter_code
_entity_poly.pdbx_strand_id
1 'polypeptide(L)'
;MKLSKKRFRKDGRKRLSRVEKLEDRYLLMADWRSPANPFDVNQDITVTALDALVVINFLGRIGSNSALGPRPESSDEPFVDVNGDGSATALDALDVINLINRHGTGKGFAISESGFDSSRSFSITSGQLTGQRNFRFRIDTAFDRTDTETNIGDLVNIYLVSQGDPTTTRVDRGSGTAIASFHEDGTFESALGLVSVSNDTYDIDLSSVTDTDTIELVIQYLNQDVDGNGAARIIPLSNQVKPNHSPRSFFATSATNAQPSPAVDLSTLSEATDAETHFENIRFSRETGKYKADLFVSSTASLGRQTVVVFPGLADGVQLITASGVSSTQGPYVNLAEALGSGGIVAGEESARTALEFQLPAGVTFQ
;
A
#
# COMPACT_ATOMS: atom_id res chain seq x y z
N MET A 1 38.87 34.82 68.03
CA MET A 1 38.85 34.90 66.55
C MET A 1 39.46 33.62 65.97
N LYS A 2 38.63 32.62 65.65
CA LYS A 2 39.00 31.39 64.91
C LYS A 2 37.81 31.03 64.03
N LEU A 3 37.95 31.27 62.73
CA LEU A 3 37.02 30.86 61.69
C LEU A 3 37.12 29.34 61.50
N SER A 4 36.02 28.61 61.70
CA SER A 4 35.92 27.19 61.32
C SER A 4 34.77 27.02 60.33
N LYS A 5 35.14 26.54 59.14
CA LYS A 5 34.33 26.45 57.92
C LYS A 5 33.14 25.52 58.10
N LYS A 6 31.93 26.00 57.76
CA LYS A 6 30.73 25.17 57.56
C LYS A 6 31.01 24.11 56.50
N ARG A 7 30.99 22.82 56.88
CA ARG A 7 30.97 21.69 55.94
C ARG A 7 29.58 21.59 55.30
N PHE A 8 29.46 21.94 54.03
CA PHE A 8 28.32 21.54 53.22
C PHE A 8 28.39 20.02 52.99
N ARG A 9 27.47 19.26 53.59
CA ARG A 9 27.24 17.85 53.22
C ARG A 9 26.66 17.86 51.81
N LYS A 10 27.45 17.44 50.82
CA LYS A 10 26.93 17.06 49.50
C LYS A 10 26.08 15.82 49.73
N ASP A 11 24.75 15.99 49.77
CA ASP A 11 23.82 14.89 49.62
C ASP A 11 24.00 14.33 48.21
N GLY A 12 24.90 13.35 48.10
CA GLY A 12 24.99 12.50 46.93
C GLY A 12 23.74 11.63 46.92
N ARG A 13 22.62 12.18 46.42
CA ARG A 13 21.55 11.34 45.87
C ARG A 13 22.22 10.56 44.73
N LYS A 14 22.73 9.37 45.04
CA LYS A 14 22.98 8.35 44.03
C LYS A 14 21.64 8.22 43.31
N ARG A 15 21.57 8.75 42.08
CA ARG A 15 20.56 8.31 41.12
C ARG A 15 20.83 6.83 40.97
N LEU A 16 20.15 6.01 41.77
CA LEU A 16 20.11 4.58 41.55
C LEU A 16 19.48 4.47 40.17
N SER A 17 20.28 4.07 39.19
CA SER A 17 19.76 3.67 37.90
C SER A 17 18.66 2.66 38.18
N ARG A 18 17.42 3.04 37.90
CA ARG A 18 16.33 2.06 37.84
C ARG A 18 16.68 1.20 36.63
N VAL A 19 17.04 -0.05 36.91
CA VAL A 19 16.97 -1.09 35.89
C VAL A 19 15.49 -1.39 35.78
N GLU A 20 14.84 -0.78 34.79
CA GLU A 20 13.54 -1.26 34.35
C GLU A 20 13.79 -2.59 33.64
N LYS A 21 13.00 -3.60 34.01
CA LYS A 21 13.02 -4.89 33.37
C LYS A 21 12.45 -4.66 31.96
N LEU A 22 13.27 -4.81 30.93
CA LEU A 22 12.83 -4.92 29.54
C LEU A 22 11.62 -5.85 29.52
N GLU A 23 10.54 -5.41 28.89
CA GLU A 23 9.33 -6.22 28.73
C GLU A 23 9.74 -7.58 28.16
N ASP A 24 9.51 -8.63 28.95
CA ASP A 24 9.88 -9.99 28.57
C ASP A 24 8.98 -10.43 27.41
N ARG A 25 9.56 -10.48 26.20
CA ARG A 25 9.34 -11.57 25.23
C ARG A 25 8.04 -11.64 24.40
N TYR A 26 7.58 -10.54 23.80
CA TYR A 26 6.82 -10.69 22.54
C TYR A 26 7.75 -10.89 21.31
N LEU A 27 9.03 -10.51 21.44
CA LEU A 27 10.05 -10.60 20.39
C LEU A 27 10.55 -12.02 20.05
N LEU A 28 10.21 -13.06 20.84
CA LEU A 28 10.67 -14.45 20.62
C LEU A 28 9.59 -15.36 20.03
N MET A 29 8.38 -14.85 19.79
CA MET A 29 7.23 -15.63 19.32
C MET A 29 7.04 -15.53 17.80
N ALA A 30 7.53 -14.47 17.16
CA ALA A 30 7.54 -14.31 15.70
C ALA A 30 8.48 -15.31 14.98
N ASP A 31 9.35 -16.02 15.70
CA ASP A 31 10.38 -16.89 15.11
C ASP A 31 9.83 -18.19 14.51
N TRP A 32 8.67 -18.66 14.98
CA TRP A 32 8.00 -19.86 14.46
C TRP A 32 7.05 -19.59 13.30
N ARG A 33 6.86 -18.32 12.95
CA ARG A 33 6.01 -17.89 11.85
C ARG A 33 6.86 -17.50 10.65
N SER A 34 6.49 -17.97 9.46
CA SER A 34 7.24 -17.65 8.26
C SER A 34 7.13 -16.14 8.01
N PRO A 35 8.26 -15.41 7.94
CA PRO A 35 8.24 -13.96 8.04
C PRO A 35 7.72 -13.30 6.75
N ALA A 36 7.93 -13.93 5.59
CA ALA A 36 7.51 -13.41 4.29
C ALA A 36 6.09 -13.83 3.91
N ASN A 37 5.73 -15.09 4.17
CA ASN A 37 4.41 -15.63 3.91
C ASN A 37 4.08 -16.67 4.98
N PRO A 38 3.18 -16.37 5.94
CA PRO A 38 2.86 -17.27 7.06
C PRO A 38 2.38 -18.66 6.63
N PHE A 39 1.82 -18.78 5.42
CA PHE A 39 1.29 -20.04 4.89
C PHE A 39 2.33 -20.90 4.16
N ASP A 40 3.52 -20.35 3.87
CA ASP A 40 4.67 -21.06 3.32
C ASP A 40 5.55 -21.54 4.50
N VAL A 41 5.15 -22.69 5.05
CA VAL A 41 5.65 -23.27 6.30
C VAL A 41 7.04 -23.88 6.09
N ASN A 42 7.31 -24.39 4.89
CA ASN A 42 8.58 -24.99 4.51
C ASN A 42 9.56 -24.02 3.80
N GLN A 43 9.13 -22.79 3.51
CA GLN A 43 9.89 -21.75 2.82
C GLN A 43 10.35 -22.11 1.40
N ASP A 44 9.55 -22.89 0.67
CA ASP A 44 9.80 -23.20 -0.74
C ASP A 44 9.18 -22.20 -1.74
N ILE A 45 8.67 -21.08 -1.21
CA ILE A 45 8.06 -19.96 -1.93
C ILE A 45 6.69 -20.32 -2.56
N THR A 46 6.17 -21.53 -2.30
CA THR A 46 4.95 -22.05 -2.91
C THR A 46 4.02 -22.62 -1.84
N VAL A 47 2.83 -22.03 -1.68
CA VAL A 47 1.86 -22.60 -0.74
C VAL A 47 1.17 -23.80 -1.38
N THR A 48 1.32 -24.97 -0.77
CA THR A 48 0.76 -26.24 -1.24
C THR A 48 0.23 -27.08 -0.08
N ALA A 49 -0.40 -28.22 -0.40
CA ALA A 49 -0.82 -29.17 0.63
C ALA A 49 0.36 -29.74 1.45
N LEU A 50 1.60 -29.62 0.96
CA LEU A 50 2.79 -29.99 1.71
C LEU A 50 2.97 -29.13 2.96
N ASP A 51 2.67 -27.83 2.91
CA ASP A 51 2.77 -26.93 4.06
C ASP A 51 1.86 -27.38 5.20
N ALA A 52 0.59 -27.70 4.88
CA ALA A 52 -0.35 -28.25 5.86
C ALA A 52 0.13 -29.60 6.42
N LEU A 53 0.68 -30.47 5.56
CA LEU A 53 1.21 -31.77 5.98
C LEU A 53 2.44 -31.62 6.89
N VAL A 54 3.28 -30.60 6.67
CA VAL A 54 4.43 -30.30 7.54
C VAL A 54 3.95 -29.94 8.94
N VAL A 55 2.92 -29.09 9.07
CA VAL A 55 2.30 -28.77 10.37
C VAL A 55 1.72 -30.04 11.02
N ILE A 56 0.91 -30.82 10.30
CA ILE A 56 0.29 -32.05 10.82
C ILE A 56 1.35 -33.04 11.33
N ASN A 57 2.43 -33.23 10.56
CA ASN A 57 3.54 -34.11 10.95
C ASN A 57 4.30 -33.59 12.16
N PHE A 58 4.45 -32.27 12.29
CA PHE A 58 5.06 -31.65 13.47
C PHE A 58 4.23 -31.94 14.73
N LEU A 59 2.91 -31.71 14.67
CA LEU A 59 1.98 -32.03 15.77
C LEU A 59 2.02 -33.50 16.18
N GLY A 60 2.18 -34.40 15.20
CA GLY A 60 2.33 -35.84 15.46
C GLY A 60 3.59 -36.20 16.26
N ARG A 61 4.64 -35.36 16.24
CA ARG A 61 5.89 -35.57 16.98
C ARG A 61 5.86 -34.95 18.38
N ILE A 62 5.31 -33.74 18.50
CA ILE A 62 5.37 -32.93 19.71
C ILE A 62 4.09 -32.97 20.56
N GLY A 63 3.01 -33.57 20.06
CA GLY A 63 1.68 -33.56 20.68
C GLY A 63 0.78 -32.46 20.12
N SER A 64 -0.54 -32.67 20.21
CA SER A 64 -1.53 -31.92 19.41
C SER A 64 -1.88 -30.50 19.87
N ASN A 65 -1.20 -29.92 20.87
CA ASN A 65 -1.46 -28.57 21.40
C ASN A 65 -0.28 -28.11 22.27
N SER A 66 0.85 -27.81 21.64
CA SER A 66 2.04 -27.40 22.38
C SER A 66 2.29 -25.92 22.16
N ALA A 67 2.25 -25.17 23.26
CA ALA A 67 2.79 -23.82 23.28
C ALA A 67 4.25 -23.87 22.81
N LEU A 68 4.58 -23.04 21.82
CA LEU A 68 5.91 -23.02 21.26
C LEU A 68 6.83 -22.24 22.22
N GLY A 69 7.97 -22.84 22.53
CA GLY A 69 9.05 -22.13 23.22
C GLY A 69 9.76 -21.17 22.26
N PRO A 70 10.85 -20.51 22.70
CA PRO A 70 11.73 -19.80 21.77
C PRO A 70 12.23 -20.75 20.68
N ARG A 71 12.23 -20.33 19.41
CA ARG A 71 12.78 -21.14 18.33
C ARG A 71 14.30 -21.19 18.47
N PRO A 72 14.95 -22.37 18.33
CA PRO A 72 16.41 -22.43 18.37
C PRO A 72 17.01 -21.63 17.21
N GLU A 73 18.03 -20.79 17.47
CA GLU A 73 18.66 -19.89 16.48
C GLU A 73 19.28 -20.60 15.26
N SER A 74 19.53 -21.92 15.35
CA SER A 74 20.10 -22.76 14.30
C SER A 74 19.13 -23.84 13.82
N SER A 75 17.83 -23.63 14.03
CA SER A 75 16.82 -24.64 13.73
C SER A 75 16.46 -24.67 12.24
N ASP A 76 16.62 -25.84 11.62
CA ASP A 76 16.01 -26.20 10.32
C ASP A 76 14.52 -26.57 10.48
N GLU A 77 13.92 -26.32 11.65
CA GLU A 77 12.51 -26.64 11.87
C GLU A 77 11.59 -25.74 11.03
N PRO A 78 10.47 -26.29 10.57
CA PRO A 78 9.48 -25.54 9.79
C PRO A 78 8.77 -24.46 10.62
N PHE A 79 8.16 -23.51 9.91
CA PHE A 79 7.43 -22.39 10.51
C PHE A 79 5.96 -22.75 10.74
N VAL A 80 5.71 -23.50 11.80
CA VAL A 80 4.41 -24.16 12.05
C VAL A 80 3.34 -23.28 12.68
N ASP A 81 3.69 -22.09 13.15
CA ASP A 81 2.77 -21.10 13.73
C ASP A 81 2.27 -20.16 12.62
N VAL A 82 1.22 -20.59 11.93
CA VAL A 82 0.69 -19.91 10.73
C VAL A 82 -0.12 -18.68 11.14
N ASN A 83 -0.92 -18.81 12.19
CA ASN A 83 -1.78 -17.73 12.66
C ASN A 83 -1.03 -16.73 13.57
N GLY A 84 0.13 -17.11 14.13
CA GLY A 84 0.97 -16.28 15.00
C GLY A 84 0.48 -16.22 16.45
N ASP A 85 -0.29 -17.22 16.91
CA ASP A 85 -0.81 -17.27 18.28
C ASP A 85 0.21 -17.82 19.31
N GLY A 86 1.41 -18.18 18.85
CA GLY A 86 2.50 -18.70 19.67
C GLY A 86 2.35 -20.18 20.02
N SER A 87 1.41 -20.90 19.40
CA SER A 87 1.19 -22.34 19.58
C SER A 87 1.14 -23.06 18.24
N ALA A 88 1.67 -24.28 18.18
CA ALA A 88 1.40 -25.15 17.05
C ALA A 88 0.17 -25.99 17.36
N THR A 89 -0.89 -25.80 16.59
CA THR A 89 -2.15 -26.53 16.74
C THR A 89 -2.70 -27.02 15.40
N ALA A 90 -3.78 -27.80 15.44
CA ALA A 90 -4.49 -28.19 14.22
C ALA A 90 -5.10 -26.99 13.48
N LEU A 91 -5.25 -25.82 14.14
CA LEU A 91 -5.75 -24.61 13.52
C LEU A 91 -4.78 -24.07 12.46
N ASP A 92 -3.47 -24.14 12.71
CA ASP A 92 -2.44 -23.71 11.76
C ASP A 92 -2.51 -24.50 10.45
N ALA A 93 -2.66 -25.82 10.55
CA ALA A 93 -2.85 -26.68 9.38
C ALA A 93 -4.17 -26.40 8.66
N LEU A 94 -5.24 -26.13 9.43
CA LEU A 94 -6.55 -25.80 8.89
C LEU A 94 -6.53 -24.46 8.14
N ASP A 95 -5.78 -23.47 8.62
CA ASP A 95 -5.65 -22.16 7.98
C ASP A 95 -4.95 -22.27 6.62
N VAL A 96 -3.90 -23.09 6.52
CA VAL A 96 -3.25 -23.41 5.22
C VAL A 96 -4.22 -24.11 4.28
N ILE A 97 -4.96 -25.13 4.75
CA ILE A 97 -5.95 -25.85 3.94
C ILE A 97 -7.06 -24.90 3.45
N ASN A 98 -7.56 -24.04 4.33
CA ASN A 98 -8.59 -23.07 4.00
C ASN A 98 -8.09 -22.06 2.96
N LEU A 99 -6.85 -21.59 3.08
CA LEU A 99 -6.24 -20.73 2.07
C LEU A 99 -6.20 -21.42 0.71
N ILE A 100 -5.70 -22.66 0.65
CA ILE A 100 -5.61 -23.43 -0.60
C ILE A 100 -6.98 -23.67 -1.21
N ASN A 101 -7.99 -23.99 -0.40
CA ASN A 101 -9.36 -24.20 -0.90
C ASN A 101 -9.98 -22.92 -1.46
N ARG A 102 -9.65 -21.75 -0.89
CA ARG A 102 -10.17 -20.45 -1.36
C ARG A 102 -9.44 -19.93 -2.60
N HIS A 103 -8.17 -20.24 -2.75
CA HIS A 103 -7.29 -19.49 -3.64
C HIS A 103 -6.39 -20.36 -4.53
N GLY A 104 -6.49 -21.67 -4.39
CA GLY A 104 -5.60 -22.64 -5.03
C GLY A 104 -4.22 -22.68 -4.39
N THR A 105 -3.40 -23.58 -4.92
CA THR A 105 -1.97 -23.66 -4.62
C THR A 105 -1.18 -22.74 -5.54
N GLY A 106 -0.06 -22.21 -5.09
CA GLY A 106 0.81 -21.44 -5.99
C GLY A 106 1.83 -20.57 -5.29
N LYS A 107 2.62 -19.88 -6.12
CA LYS A 107 3.63 -18.93 -5.67
C LYS A 107 2.94 -17.63 -5.26
N GLY A 108 3.11 -17.26 -4.00
CA GLY A 108 2.59 -16.02 -3.44
C GLY A 108 1.09 -15.83 -3.61
N PHE A 109 0.71 -14.61 -3.93
CA PHE A 109 -0.58 -14.00 -3.66
C PHE A 109 -1.18 -13.49 -4.97
N ALA A 110 -2.09 -14.27 -5.56
CA ALA A 110 -2.73 -13.94 -6.82
C ALA A 110 -4.05 -13.20 -6.60
N ILE A 111 -4.30 -12.23 -7.48
CA ILE A 111 -5.59 -11.58 -7.69
C ILE A 111 -5.89 -11.62 -9.19
N SER A 112 -7.15 -11.83 -9.51
CA SER A 112 -7.66 -11.81 -10.88
C SER A 112 -8.78 -10.81 -10.94
N GLU A 113 -8.95 -10.21 -12.10
CA GLU A 113 -10.06 -9.30 -12.35
C GLU A 113 -11.40 -9.92 -12.03
N SER A 114 -12.27 -9.09 -11.46
CA SER A 114 -13.64 -9.46 -11.10
C SER A 114 -14.49 -8.20 -11.05
N GLY A 115 -14.81 -7.68 -12.23
CA GLY A 115 -15.42 -6.36 -12.39
C GLY A 115 -14.45 -5.23 -12.07
N PHE A 116 -14.98 -4.02 -11.88
CA PHE A 116 -14.20 -2.77 -11.70
C PHE A 116 -13.12 -2.83 -10.62
N ASP A 117 -13.42 -3.46 -9.50
CA ASP A 117 -12.56 -3.48 -8.32
C ASP A 117 -12.51 -4.91 -7.80
N SER A 118 -11.31 -5.39 -7.55
CA SER A 118 -11.09 -6.59 -6.77
C SER A 118 -9.98 -6.30 -5.78
N SER A 119 -10.13 -6.77 -4.54
CA SER A 119 -9.11 -6.58 -3.53
C SER A 119 -8.89 -7.83 -2.70
N ARG A 120 -7.66 -7.98 -2.22
CA ARG A 120 -7.27 -9.11 -1.39
C ARG A 120 -6.20 -8.70 -0.39
N SER A 121 -6.41 -9.06 0.87
CA SER A 121 -5.47 -8.83 1.95
C SER A 121 -4.61 -10.05 2.23
N PHE A 122 -3.36 -9.80 2.57
CA PHE A 122 -2.38 -10.81 2.97
C PHE A 122 -1.66 -10.35 4.23
N SER A 123 -1.67 -11.17 5.27
CA SER A 123 -0.95 -10.86 6.49
C SER A 123 0.53 -11.15 6.30
N ILE A 124 1.36 -10.12 6.51
CA ILE A 124 2.79 -10.28 6.70
C ILE A 124 3.09 -10.06 8.17
N THR A 125 4.02 -10.83 8.72
CA THR A 125 4.55 -10.55 10.06
C THR A 125 5.11 -9.13 10.06
N SER A 126 5.11 -8.42 11.19
CA SER A 126 5.75 -7.12 11.48
C SER A 126 6.85 -7.31 12.53
N GLY A 127 6.55 -8.13 13.54
CA GLY A 127 7.50 -8.95 14.30
C GLY A 127 8.47 -8.24 15.26
N GLN A 128 8.61 -6.90 15.28
CA GLN A 128 9.36 -6.22 16.34
C GLN A 128 9.10 -4.72 16.44
N LEU A 129 9.37 -4.17 17.62
CA LEU A 129 9.27 -2.76 17.97
C LEU A 129 10.51 -1.91 17.59
N THR A 130 11.64 -2.55 17.22
CA THR A 130 12.93 -1.85 17.02
C THR A 130 13.77 -2.49 15.91
N GLY A 131 14.42 -1.68 15.09
CA GLY A 131 15.36 -2.15 14.06
C GLY A 131 14.99 -1.68 12.66
N GLN A 132 15.74 -2.14 11.66
CA GLN A 132 15.34 -2.01 10.26
C GLN A 132 14.59 -3.26 9.80
N ARG A 133 13.58 -3.04 8.95
CA ARG A 133 12.79 -4.11 8.35
C ARG A 133 12.52 -3.87 6.89
N ASN A 134 12.81 -4.87 6.08
CA ASN A 134 12.68 -4.81 4.63
C ASN A 134 11.87 -6.00 4.13
N PHE A 135 10.67 -5.73 3.63
CA PHE A 135 9.87 -6.72 2.94
C PHE A 135 10.13 -6.62 1.44
N ARG A 136 10.68 -7.69 0.86
CA ARG A 136 11.00 -7.79 -0.56
C ARG A 136 10.02 -8.71 -1.26
N PHE A 137 9.51 -8.26 -2.40
CA PHE A 137 8.62 -9.03 -3.24
C PHE A 137 8.90 -8.76 -4.73
N ARG A 138 8.40 -9.66 -5.58
CA ARG A 138 8.19 -9.41 -7.00
C ARG A 138 6.70 -9.33 -7.28
N ILE A 139 6.34 -8.66 -8.36
CA ILE A 139 4.98 -8.70 -8.86
C ILE A 139 4.99 -9.12 -10.32
N ASP A 140 4.19 -10.11 -10.65
CA ASP A 140 3.91 -10.48 -12.04
C ASP A 140 2.52 -9.90 -12.36
N THR A 141 2.45 -8.96 -13.30
CA THR A 141 1.20 -8.44 -13.84
C THR A 141 0.95 -9.01 -15.24
N ALA A 142 -0.29 -9.37 -15.50
CA ALA A 142 -0.80 -9.74 -16.80
C ALA A 142 -2.04 -8.88 -17.02
N PHE A 143 -1.81 -7.62 -17.38
CA PHE A 143 -2.90 -6.71 -17.78
C PHE A 143 -3.46 -7.17 -19.12
N ASP A 144 -4.79 -7.11 -19.27
CA ASP A 144 -5.37 -7.13 -20.62
C ASP A 144 -4.95 -5.83 -21.32
N ARG A 145 -4.75 -5.89 -22.63
CA ARG A 145 -4.33 -4.76 -23.48
C ARG A 145 -5.11 -4.75 -24.79
N THR A 146 -6.26 -5.42 -24.80
CA THR A 146 -7.04 -5.59 -26.03
C THR A 146 -7.91 -4.38 -26.35
N ASP A 147 -7.93 -3.38 -25.46
CA ASP A 147 -8.57 -2.09 -25.63
C ASP A 147 -7.59 -1.02 -26.16
N THR A 148 -8.15 0.00 -26.82
CA THR A 148 -7.38 1.12 -27.40
C THR A 148 -8.04 2.47 -27.16
N GLU A 149 -9.07 2.56 -26.31
CA GLU A 149 -9.92 3.75 -26.17
C GLU A 149 -10.04 4.31 -24.75
N THR A 150 -9.36 3.74 -23.74
CA THR A 150 -9.37 4.29 -22.38
C THR A 150 -8.20 5.27 -22.18
N ASN A 151 -8.46 6.41 -21.52
CA ASN A 151 -7.41 7.37 -21.12
C ASN A 151 -6.71 6.96 -19.82
N ILE A 152 -7.25 5.95 -19.13
CA ILE A 152 -6.71 5.38 -17.90
C ILE A 152 -6.75 3.87 -18.10
N GLY A 153 -5.58 3.26 -18.25
CA GLY A 153 -5.47 1.80 -18.33
C GLY A 153 -5.64 1.13 -16.99
N ASP A 154 -5.62 -0.19 -17.01
CA ASP A 154 -5.70 -1.00 -15.80
C ASP A 154 -4.57 -0.71 -14.82
N LEU A 155 -4.86 -0.91 -13.53
CA LEU A 155 -3.83 -0.72 -12.52
C LEU A 155 -3.99 -1.62 -11.29
N VAL A 156 -2.84 -1.90 -10.67
CA VAL A 156 -2.73 -2.63 -9.42
C VAL A 156 -2.17 -1.72 -8.34
N ASN A 157 -2.96 -1.47 -7.31
CA ASN A 157 -2.56 -0.74 -6.12
C ASN A 157 -2.15 -1.71 -5.01
N ILE A 158 -1.09 -1.34 -4.28
CA ILE A 158 -0.65 -2.01 -3.07
C ILE A 158 -0.79 -1.05 -1.90
N TYR A 159 -1.46 -1.49 -0.84
CA TYR A 159 -1.64 -0.75 0.40
C TYR A 159 -1.03 -1.51 1.57
N LEU A 160 -0.52 -0.74 2.55
CA LEU A 160 -0.22 -1.26 3.89
C LEU A 160 -1.30 -0.76 4.85
N VAL A 161 -2.07 -1.68 5.42
CA VAL A 161 -3.14 -1.38 6.38
C VAL A 161 -2.85 -2.07 7.72
N SER A 162 -3.34 -1.46 8.81
CA SER A 162 -3.28 -2.12 10.13
C SER A 162 -4.32 -3.23 10.18
N GLN A 163 -3.97 -4.32 10.86
CA GLN A 163 -4.90 -5.41 11.12
C GLN A 163 -6.15 -4.89 11.87
N GLY A 164 -7.35 -5.26 11.40
CA GLY A 164 -8.63 -4.93 12.05
C GLY A 164 -9.30 -3.62 11.62
N ASP A 165 -8.69 -2.83 10.75
CA ASP A 165 -9.32 -1.67 10.11
C ASP A 165 -8.83 -1.50 8.66
N PRO A 166 -9.45 -2.19 7.68
CA PRO A 166 -9.05 -2.15 6.27
C PRO A 166 -9.32 -0.78 5.62
N THR A 167 -9.96 0.15 6.32
CA THR A 167 -10.27 1.49 5.81
C THR A 167 -9.19 2.52 6.14
N THR A 168 -8.24 2.17 7.04
CA THR A 168 -7.11 3.02 7.41
C THR A 168 -5.79 2.43 6.92
N THR A 169 -5.38 2.86 5.72
CA THR A 169 -4.00 2.66 5.22
C THR A 169 -3.02 3.31 6.19
N ARG A 170 -2.18 2.48 6.83
CA ARG A 170 -1.30 2.86 7.94
C ARG A 170 0.13 3.17 7.52
N VAL A 171 0.38 3.25 6.23
CA VAL A 171 1.53 3.98 5.70
C VAL A 171 1.09 4.82 4.51
N ASP A 172 0.65 6.06 4.76
CA ASP A 172 0.72 7.12 3.76
C ASP A 172 0.52 8.52 4.38
N ARG A 173 0.75 9.54 3.55
CA ARG A 173 0.34 10.96 3.54
C ARG A 173 -1.14 11.24 3.89
N GLY A 174 -1.81 10.36 4.64
CA GLY A 174 -2.94 10.73 5.49
C GLY A 174 -4.35 10.27 5.10
N SER A 175 -4.58 9.49 4.03
CA SER A 175 -5.90 8.87 3.75
C SER A 175 -5.95 7.98 2.49
N GLY A 176 -5.74 6.67 2.62
CA GLY A 176 -6.11 5.71 1.56
C GLY A 176 -5.23 5.75 0.29
N THR A 177 -3.99 6.21 0.38
CA THR A 177 -3.07 6.21 -0.78
C THR A 177 -2.26 4.91 -0.81
N ALA A 178 -1.97 4.46 -2.04
CA ALA A 178 -1.21 3.25 -2.28
C ALA A 178 0.28 3.51 -2.05
N ILE A 179 0.97 2.55 -1.43
CA ILE A 179 2.41 2.62 -1.27
C ILE A 179 3.16 2.34 -2.58
N ALA A 180 2.49 1.64 -3.50
CA ALA A 180 2.96 1.32 -4.84
C ALA A 180 1.75 1.12 -5.77
N SER A 181 1.84 1.67 -6.98
CA SER A 181 0.84 1.50 -8.03
C SER A 181 1.52 1.08 -9.32
N PHE A 182 0.95 0.07 -9.97
CA PHE A 182 1.45 -0.52 -11.22
C PHE A 182 0.42 -0.28 -12.30
N HIS A 183 0.80 0.39 -13.37
CA HIS A 183 -0.09 0.75 -14.46
C HIS A 183 0.15 -0.17 -15.65
N GLU A 184 -0.88 -0.38 -16.46
CA GLU A 184 -0.86 -1.20 -17.66
C GLU A 184 0.22 -0.77 -18.67
N ASP A 185 0.41 0.54 -18.81
CA ASP A 185 1.40 1.19 -19.68
C ASP A 185 2.86 0.94 -19.24
N GLY A 186 3.07 0.32 -18.07
CA GLY A 186 4.35 0.06 -17.46
C GLY A 186 4.83 1.16 -16.50
N THR A 187 4.04 2.21 -16.31
CA THR A 187 4.30 3.25 -15.31
C THR A 187 4.21 2.67 -13.90
N PHE A 188 5.11 3.11 -13.03
CA PHE A 188 5.18 2.69 -11.64
C PHE A 188 5.23 3.91 -10.73
N GLU A 189 4.26 4.01 -9.83
CA GLU A 189 4.20 5.04 -8.80
C GLU A 189 4.52 4.44 -7.43
N SER A 190 5.16 5.20 -6.55
CA SER A 190 5.40 4.75 -5.18
C SER A 190 5.52 5.89 -4.19
N ALA A 191 5.23 5.57 -2.92
CA ALA A 191 5.49 6.46 -1.82
C ALA A 191 7.01 6.67 -1.67
N LEU A 192 7.47 7.90 -1.99
CA LEU A 192 8.89 8.26 -1.98
C LEU A 192 9.57 7.89 -0.65
N GLY A 193 10.66 7.14 -0.77
CA GLY A 193 11.48 6.69 0.35
C GLY A 193 11.01 5.39 1.01
N LEU A 194 9.72 5.04 0.89
CA LEU A 194 9.17 3.82 1.50
C LEU A 194 9.43 2.57 0.64
N VAL A 195 9.23 2.70 -0.68
CA VAL A 195 9.46 1.62 -1.64
C VAL A 195 10.68 1.94 -2.48
N SER A 196 11.59 0.98 -2.60
CA SER A 196 12.73 1.05 -3.51
C SER A 196 12.71 -0.12 -4.47
N VAL A 197 13.17 0.11 -5.70
CA VAL A 197 13.11 -0.88 -6.78
C VAL A 197 14.51 -1.21 -7.27
N SER A 198 14.79 -2.50 -7.43
CA SER A 198 16.04 -3.00 -8.01
C SER A 198 15.79 -4.32 -8.74
N ASN A 199 16.10 -4.37 -10.04
CA ASN A 199 16.00 -5.60 -10.85
C ASN A 199 14.65 -6.34 -10.70
N ASP A 200 13.53 -5.65 -10.94
CA ASP A 200 12.18 -6.24 -10.84
C ASP A 200 11.82 -6.75 -9.42
N THR A 201 12.58 -6.30 -8.41
CA THR A 201 12.32 -6.56 -6.99
C THR A 201 11.99 -5.25 -6.28
N TYR A 202 10.90 -5.29 -5.53
CA TYR A 202 10.37 -4.17 -4.76
C TYR A 202 10.68 -4.40 -3.29
N ASP A 203 11.33 -3.42 -2.65
CA ASP A 203 11.72 -3.46 -1.25
C ASP A 203 10.96 -2.36 -0.50
N ILE A 204 10.09 -2.79 0.40
CA ILE A 204 9.31 -1.94 1.30
C ILE A 204 10.04 -1.85 2.62
N ASP A 205 10.39 -0.62 3.02
CA ASP A 205 10.94 -0.35 4.34
C ASP A 205 9.82 -0.24 5.38
N LEU A 206 9.65 -1.28 6.18
CA LEU A 206 8.62 -1.37 7.22
C LEU A 206 9.12 -0.86 8.58
N SER A 207 10.30 -0.24 8.65
CA SER A 207 10.94 0.12 9.92
C SER A 207 10.17 1.19 10.72
N SER A 208 9.27 1.93 10.07
CA SER A 208 8.39 2.90 10.73
C SER A 208 7.10 2.29 11.28
N VAL A 209 6.80 1.02 10.99
CA VAL A 209 5.56 0.36 11.40
C VAL A 209 5.81 -0.40 12.70
N THR A 210 5.51 0.23 13.84
CA THR A 210 5.84 -0.28 15.18
C THR A 210 4.65 -0.85 15.96
N ASP A 211 3.42 -0.68 15.46
CA ASP A 211 2.24 -0.75 16.31
C ASP A 211 1.58 -2.13 16.38
N THR A 212 2.09 -3.12 15.64
CA THR A 212 1.47 -4.46 15.51
C THR A 212 2.50 -5.54 15.23
N ASP A 213 2.19 -6.79 15.63
CA ASP A 213 2.96 -7.99 15.27
C ASP A 213 2.69 -8.44 13.84
N THR A 214 1.59 -8.00 13.21
CA THR A 214 1.25 -8.28 11.82
C THR A 214 0.69 -7.05 11.11
N ILE A 215 1.02 -6.93 9.82
CA ILE A 215 0.52 -5.89 8.93
C ILE A 215 -0.21 -6.58 7.79
N GLU A 216 -1.27 -5.97 7.28
CA GLU A 216 -1.95 -6.45 6.09
C GLU A 216 -1.43 -5.70 4.86
N LEU A 217 -0.95 -6.46 3.89
CA LEU A 217 -0.69 -6.01 2.53
C LEU A 217 -1.97 -6.21 1.74
N VAL A 218 -2.62 -5.14 1.30
CA VAL A 218 -3.81 -5.21 0.45
C VAL A 218 -3.39 -4.97 -0.98
N ILE A 219 -3.71 -5.91 -1.86
CA ILE A 219 -3.62 -5.73 -3.31
C ILE A 219 -5.01 -5.38 -3.80
N GLN A 220 -5.13 -4.30 -4.55
CA GLN A 220 -6.35 -3.93 -5.25
C GLN A 220 -6.06 -3.88 -6.74
N TYR A 221 -6.83 -4.62 -7.52
CA TYR A 221 -6.86 -4.51 -8.97
C TYR A 221 -8.04 -3.62 -9.34
N LEU A 222 -7.78 -2.54 -10.07
CA LEU A 222 -8.81 -1.70 -10.67
C LEU A 222 -8.80 -1.96 -12.17
N ASN A 223 -9.83 -2.64 -12.64
CA ASN A 223 -10.10 -2.80 -14.06
C ASN A 223 -10.82 -1.52 -14.53
N GLN A 224 -10.23 -0.82 -15.50
CA GLN A 224 -10.76 0.42 -16.08
C GLN A 224 -11.47 0.20 -17.42
N ASP A 225 -11.63 -1.05 -17.82
CA ASP A 225 -12.24 -1.46 -19.07
C ASP A 225 -13.50 -2.33 -18.85
N VAL A 226 -13.89 -3.07 -19.88
CA VAL A 226 -15.10 -3.92 -19.90
C VAL A 226 -14.72 -5.40 -20.01
N ASP A 227 -13.44 -5.73 -20.15
CA ASP A 227 -12.98 -7.10 -20.22
C ASP A 227 -12.67 -7.64 -18.80
N GLY A 228 -11.92 -8.72 -18.70
CA GLY A 228 -11.89 -9.50 -17.46
C GLY A 228 -10.82 -10.57 -17.40
N ASN A 229 -9.78 -10.47 -18.23
CA ASN A 229 -8.75 -11.51 -18.32
C ASN A 229 -7.47 -11.17 -17.58
N GLY A 230 -7.34 -9.96 -17.05
CA GLY A 230 -6.12 -9.56 -16.38
C GLY A 230 -6.00 -10.10 -14.96
N ALA A 231 -4.74 -10.12 -14.50
CA ALA A 231 -4.36 -10.69 -13.22
C ALA A 231 -3.06 -10.08 -12.70
N ALA A 232 -2.89 -10.15 -11.39
CA ALA A 232 -1.64 -9.78 -10.75
C ALA A 232 -1.27 -10.81 -9.68
N ARG A 233 0.03 -11.02 -9.49
CA ARG A 233 0.57 -11.94 -8.49
C ARG A 233 1.73 -11.32 -7.77
N ILE A 234 1.60 -11.11 -6.47
CA ILE A 234 2.72 -10.76 -5.60
C ILE A 234 3.42 -12.03 -5.16
N ILE A 235 4.74 -12.11 -5.34
CA ILE A 235 5.59 -13.19 -4.88
C ILE A 235 6.48 -12.65 -3.76
N PRO A 236 6.16 -12.94 -2.49
CA PRO A 236 7.04 -12.60 -1.38
C PRO A 236 8.39 -13.30 -1.55
N LEU A 237 9.48 -12.54 -1.45
CA LEU A 237 10.84 -13.07 -1.56
C LEU A 237 11.50 -13.20 -0.19
N SER A 238 11.38 -12.17 0.65
CA SER A 238 11.94 -12.21 2.00
C SER A 238 11.36 -11.11 2.85
N ASN A 239 11.36 -11.32 4.17
CA ASN A 239 11.05 -10.27 5.14
C ASN A 239 12.16 -10.25 6.19
N GLN A 240 13.14 -9.37 5.98
CA GLN A 240 14.36 -9.37 6.77
C GLN A 240 14.31 -8.37 7.89
N VAL A 241 14.91 -8.79 9.01
CA VAL A 241 14.94 -8.08 10.28
C VAL A 241 16.39 -7.77 10.63
N LYS A 242 16.69 -6.50 10.88
CA LYS A 242 18.01 -6.04 11.34
C LYS A 242 17.84 -5.26 12.65
N PRO A 243 17.81 -5.93 13.81
CA PRO A 243 17.43 -5.31 15.09
C PRO A 243 18.44 -4.24 15.56
N ASN A 244 19.72 -4.38 15.17
CA ASN A 244 20.80 -3.46 15.56
C ASN A 244 20.96 -2.25 14.63
N HIS A 245 20.05 -2.04 13.68
CA HIS A 245 20.11 -0.95 12.73
C HIS A 245 19.04 0.11 13.04
N SER A 246 19.42 1.39 13.01
CA SER A 246 18.47 2.47 13.18
C SER A 246 17.51 2.56 11.99
N PRO A 247 16.19 2.70 12.20
CA PRO A 247 15.24 2.91 11.12
C PRO A 247 15.62 4.13 10.29
N ARG A 248 15.34 4.09 8.98
CA ARG A 248 15.44 5.28 8.13
C ARG A 248 14.29 6.22 8.47
N SER A 249 14.57 7.52 8.57
CA SER A 249 13.51 8.53 8.67
C SER A 249 12.92 8.76 7.29
N PHE A 250 11.61 8.54 7.15
CA PHE A 250 10.85 8.95 5.98
C PHE A 250 10.32 10.36 6.18
N PHE A 251 10.61 11.24 5.23
CA PHE A 251 9.85 12.46 5.07
C PHE A 251 8.71 12.15 4.10
N ALA A 252 7.51 11.95 4.64
CA ALA A 252 6.31 11.98 3.81
C ALA A 252 6.26 13.35 3.15
N THR A 253 6.68 13.43 1.89
CA THR A 253 6.66 14.69 1.16
C THR A 253 5.21 14.90 0.80
N SER A 254 4.36 15.58 1.55
CA SER A 254 2.99 15.87 1.05
C SER A 254 3.12 16.90 -0.08
N ALA A 255 2.90 16.48 -1.33
CA ALA A 255 2.70 17.43 -2.41
C ALA A 255 1.31 18.02 -2.17
N THR A 256 1.23 19.33 -1.99
CA THR A 256 -0.06 19.99 -1.82
C THR A 256 -0.68 20.17 -3.19
N ASN A 257 -1.76 19.44 -3.46
CA ASN A 257 -2.49 19.58 -4.72
C ASN A 257 -3.13 20.97 -4.81
N ALA A 258 -3.10 21.56 -6.00
CA ALA A 258 -3.87 22.74 -6.33
C ALA A 258 -5.37 22.44 -6.18
N GLN A 259 -6.13 23.46 -5.79
CA GLN A 259 -7.57 23.34 -5.68
C GLN A 259 -8.24 23.70 -7.02
N PRO A 260 -9.34 23.01 -7.39
CA PRO A 260 -10.16 23.42 -8.53
C PRO A 260 -10.52 24.90 -8.43
N SER A 261 -10.28 25.64 -9.51
CA SER A 261 -10.62 27.06 -9.58
C SER A 261 -12.13 27.25 -9.82
N PRO A 262 -12.70 28.45 -9.58
CA PRO A 262 -14.12 28.71 -9.83
C PRO A 262 -14.54 28.47 -11.30
N ALA A 263 -15.84 28.27 -11.51
CA ALA A 263 -16.44 28.12 -12.84
C ALA A 263 -16.03 29.25 -13.80
N VAL A 264 -15.89 28.90 -15.08
CA VAL A 264 -15.59 29.84 -16.18
C VAL A 264 -16.53 29.60 -17.35
N ASP A 265 -16.69 30.62 -18.20
CA ASP A 265 -17.48 30.49 -19.42
C ASP A 265 -16.69 29.76 -20.51
N LEU A 266 -17.09 28.52 -20.79
CA LEU A 266 -16.43 27.68 -21.79
C LEU A 266 -16.54 28.21 -23.22
N SER A 267 -17.52 29.08 -23.52
CA SER A 267 -17.68 29.66 -24.86
C SER A 267 -16.52 30.60 -25.26
N THR A 268 -15.71 31.01 -24.27
CA THR A 268 -14.52 31.83 -24.46
C THR A 268 -13.25 31.02 -24.72
N LEU A 269 -13.33 29.69 -24.61
CA LEU A 269 -12.20 28.77 -24.72
C LEU A 269 -12.26 27.97 -26.02
N SER A 270 -11.10 27.56 -26.51
CA SER A 270 -10.95 26.64 -27.63
C SER A 270 -10.27 25.36 -27.17
N GLU A 271 -10.55 24.26 -27.86
CA GLU A 271 -9.88 22.98 -27.63
C GLU A 271 -8.37 23.10 -27.88
N ALA A 272 -7.58 22.51 -26.99
CA ALA A 272 -6.12 22.46 -27.09
C ALA A 272 -5.70 21.11 -27.66
N THR A 273 -5.24 21.06 -28.90
CA THR A 273 -4.79 19.83 -29.58
C THR A 273 -3.39 19.38 -29.18
N ASP A 274 -2.63 20.28 -28.55
CA ASP A 274 -1.23 20.09 -28.19
C ASP A 274 -1.05 19.67 -26.71
N ALA A 275 -2.17 19.53 -25.99
CA ALA A 275 -2.23 19.24 -24.57
C ALA A 275 -2.72 17.82 -24.31
N GLU A 276 -2.12 17.18 -23.32
CA GLU A 276 -2.46 15.84 -22.87
C GLU A 276 -2.77 15.88 -21.37
N THR A 277 -3.78 15.10 -20.96
CA THR A 277 -4.17 14.93 -19.56
C THR A 277 -3.55 13.67 -18.98
N HIS A 278 -3.01 13.78 -17.78
CA HIS A 278 -2.40 12.68 -17.06
C HIS A 278 -3.04 12.52 -15.69
N PHE A 279 -3.11 11.27 -15.22
CA PHE A 279 -3.67 10.91 -13.94
C PHE A 279 -2.65 10.10 -13.14
N GLU A 280 -2.38 10.53 -11.92
CA GLU A 280 -1.55 9.81 -10.96
C GLU A 280 -2.32 9.59 -9.65
N ASN A 281 -1.81 8.77 -8.74
CA ASN A 281 -2.39 8.56 -7.40
C ASN A 281 -3.87 8.13 -7.44
N ILE A 282 -4.20 7.23 -8.38
CA ILE A 282 -5.55 6.70 -8.56
C ILE A 282 -5.90 5.78 -7.39
N ARG A 283 -7.06 6.03 -6.77
CA ARG A 283 -7.55 5.29 -5.61
C ARG A 283 -9.06 5.14 -5.65
N PHE A 284 -9.53 3.97 -5.24
CA PHE A 284 -10.95 3.66 -5.15
C PHE A 284 -11.31 3.01 -3.81
N SER A 285 -12.38 3.51 -3.19
CA SER A 285 -12.96 2.95 -1.98
C SER A 285 -14.34 2.38 -2.28
N ARG A 286 -14.46 1.05 -2.26
CA ARG A 286 -15.74 0.35 -2.45
C ARG A 286 -16.80 0.75 -1.43
N GLU A 287 -16.40 0.95 -0.17
CA GLU A 287 -17.33 1.29 0.92
C GLU A 287 -17.99 2.64 0.71
N THR A 288 -17.23 3.63 0.22
CA THR A 288 -17.73 4.99 0.01
C THR A 288 -18.14 5.27 -1.43
N GLY A 289 -17.78 4.41 -2.38
CA GLY A 289 -17.90 4.65 -3.82
C GLY A 289 -17.05 5.82 -4.32
N LYS A 290 -16.06 6.26 -3.54
CA LYS A 290 -15.20 7.39 -3.93
C LYS A 290 -14.05 6.91 -4.79
N TYR A 291 -13.96 7.46 -5.99
CA TYR A 291 -12.80 7.36 -6.85
C TYR A 291 -12.06 8.69 -6.83
N LYS A 292 -10.75 8.67 -6.59
CA LYS A 292 -9.93 9.89 -6.54
C LYS A 292 -8.68 9.67 -7.36
N ALA A 293 -8.19 10.75 -7.95
CA ALA A 293 -6.96 10.77 -8.74
C ALA A 293 -6.39 12.19 -8.69
N ASP A 294 -5.13 12.35 -9.02
CA ASP A 294 -4.49 13.64 -9.17
C ASP A 294 -4.29 13.92 -10.66
N LEU A 295 -4.95 14.97 -11.16
CA LEU A 295 -4.92 15.39 -12.56
C LEU A 295 -3.82 16.43 -12.77
N PHE A 296 -3.05 16.24 -13.83
CA PHE A 296 -2.17 17.29 -14.36
C PHE A 296 -2.20 17.28 -15.89
N VAL A 297 -1.73 18.38 -16.49
CA VAL A 297 -1.65 18.51 -17.94
C VAL A 297 -0.21 18.76 -18.35
N SER A 298 0.19 18.13 -19.44
CA SER A 298 1.41 18.47 -20.17
C SER A 298 1.03 19.02 -21.54
N SER A 299 1.85 19.87 -22.13
CA SER A 299 1.57 20.38 -23.46
C SER A 299 2.83 20.60 -24.28
N THR A 300 2.77 20.30 -25.57
CA THR A 300 3.86 20.58 -26.52
C THR A 300 3.87 22.04 -26.97
N ALA A 301 2.81 22.80 -26.67
CA ALA A 301 2.71 24.25 -26.83
C ALA A 301 2.46 24.96 -25.48
N SER A 302 2.64 26.27 -25.42
CA SER A 302 2.32 27.03 -24.20
C SER A 302 0.81 27.04 -23.95
N LEU A 303 0.38 26.69 -22.73
CA LEU A 303 -1.01 26.82 -22.30
C LEU A 303 -1.19 28.04 -21.41
N GLY A 304 -2.23 28.82 -21.68
CA GLY A 304 -2.61 29.95 -20.84
C GLY A 304 -3.27 29.50 -19.54
N ARG A 305 -3.32 30.42 -18.57
CA ARG A 305 -3.97 30.19 -17.26
C ARG A 305 -5.45 29.78 -17.35
N GLN A 306 -6.18 30.25 -18.37
CA GLN A 306 -7.59 29.91 -18.57
C GLN A 306 -7.71 28.58 -19.33
N THR A 307 -7.33 27.49 -18.68
CA THR A 307 -7.45 26.14 -19.22
C THR A 307 -8.35 25.31 -18.32
N VAL A 308 -9.22 24.52 -18.94
CA VAL A 308 -10.12 23.60 -18.25
C VAL A 308 -9.92 22.19 -18.80
N VAL A 309 -10.19 21.19 -17.97
CA VAL A 309 -10.32 19.80 -18.41
C VAL A 309 -11.78 19.41 -18.28
N VAL A 310 -12.33 18.89 -19.37
CA VAL A 310 -13.73 18.50 -19.50
C VAL A 310 -13.83 16.98 -19.40
N PHE A 311 -14.85 16.48 -18.72
CA PHE A 311 -15.14 15.05 -18.57
C PHE A 311 -16.45 14.72 -19.29
N PRO A 312 -16.43 14.59 -20.62
CA PRO A 312 -17.63 14.22 -21.38
C PRO A 312 -17.99 12.76 -21.11
N GLY A 313 -19.26 12.40 -21.30
CA GLY A 313 -19.67 10.99 -21.38
C GLY A 313 -19.61 10.19 -20.08
N LEU A 314 -19.49 10.83 -18.90
CA LEU A 314 -19.53 10.11 -17.62
C LEU A 314 -20.74 9.17 -17.54
N ALA A 315 -20.50 7.92 -17.13
CA ALA A 315 -21.51 6.89 -17.00
C ALA A 315 -22.66 7.33 -16.06
N ASP A 316 -23.84 6.77 -16.28
CA ASP A 316 -25.05 7.12 -15.53
C ASP A 316 -24.83 6.98 -14.02
N GLY A 317 -25.05 8.10 -13.31
CA GLY A 317 -24.92 8.19 -11.86
C GLY A 317 -23.51 8.51 -11.34
N VAL A 318 -22.48 8.53 -12.20
CA VAL A 318 -21.15 9.03 -11.83
C VAL A 318 -21.20 10.55 -11.68
N GLN A 319 -20.66 11.06 -10.58
CA GLN A 319 -20.63 12.50 -10.30
C GLN A 319 -19.21 12.96 -10.03
N LEU A 320 -18.76 14.00 -10.75
CA LEU A 320 -17.52 14.71 -10.44
C LEU A 320 -17.77 15.70 -9.29
N ILE A 321 -17.37 15.31 -8.08
CA ILE A 321 -17.60 16.10 -6.84
C ILE A 321 -16.76 17.38 -6.82
N THR A 322 -15.58 17.32 -7.44
CA THR A 322 -14.60 18.42 -7.51
C THR A 322 -14.78 19.31 -8.74
N ALA A 323 -15.91 19.20 -9.43
CA ALA A 323 -16.20 19.99 -10.62
C ALA A 323 -16.20 21.50 -10.31
N SER A 324 -15.54 22.28 -11.16
CA SER A 324 -15.64 23.74 -11.16
C SER A 324 -16.99 24.21 -11.69
N GLY A 325 -17.55 23.48 -12.64
CA GLY A 325 -18.86 23.76 -13.22
C GLY A 325 -19.34 22.62 -14.12
N VAL A 326 -20.53 22.79 -14.71
CA VAL A 326 -21.12 21.83 -15.65
C VAL A 326 -21.55 22.55 -16.92
N SER A 327 -21.08 22.06 -18.06
CA SER A 327 -21.52 22.47 -19.38
C SER A 327 -22.71 21.62 -19.81
N SER A 328 -23.75 22.26 -20.36
CA SER A 328 -24.93 21.55 -20.86
C SER A 328 -24.64 20.67 -22.08
N THR A 329 -23.55 20.94 -22.80
CA THR A 329 -23.18 20.22 -24.04
C THR A 329 -21.99 19.29 -23.84
N GLN A 330 -21.08 19.62 -22.93
CA GLN A 330 -19.78 18.96 -22.78
C GLN A 330 -19.61 18.22 -21.44
N GLY A 331 -20.57 18.36 -20.51
CA GLY A 331 -20.51 17.70 -19.20
C GLY A 331 -19.76 18.50 -18.13
N PRO A 332 -19.46 17.89 -16.98
CA PRO A 332 -18.72 18.54 -15.91
C PRO A 332 -17.26 18.82 -16.31
N TYR A 333 -16.69 19.89 -15.76
CA TYR A 333 -15.31 20.29 -16.03
C TYR A 333 -14.62 20.84 -14.78
N VAL A 334 -13.27 20.81 -14.81
CA VAL A 334 -12.39 21.34 -13.77
C VAL A 334 -11.54 22.45 -14.35
N ASN A 335 -11.51 23.60 -13.67
CA ASN A 335 -10.69 24.74 -14.03
C ASN A 335 -9.32 24.65 -13.36
N LEU A 336 -8.26 24.64 -14.18
CA LEU A 336 -6.87 24.45 -13.78
C LEU A 336 -6.10 25.76 -13.53
N ALA A 337 -6.79 26.90 -13.42
CA ALA A 337 -6.15 28.21 -13.31
C ALA A 337 -5.18 28.38 -12.12
N GLU A 338 -5.41 27.68 -11.00
CA GLU A 338 -4.46 27.62 -9.87
C GLU A 338 -3.29 26.67 -10.16
N ALA A 339 -3.54 25.55 -10.85
CA ALA A 339 -2.52 24.54 -11.17
C ALA A 339 -1.50 25.02 -12.22
N LEU A 340 -1.92 25.92 -13.10
CA LEU A 340 -1.10 26.49 -14.18
C LEU A 340 -0.36 27.77 -13.78
N GLY A 341 -0.57 28.27 -12.56
CA GLY A 341 0.04 29.51 -12.09
C GLY A 341 -0.37 30.76 -12.89
N SER A 342 0.26 31.90 -12.57
CA SER A 342 -0.12 33.20 -13.16
C SER A 342 0.22 33.35 -14.64
N GLY A 343 1.24 32.62 -15.12
CA GLY A 343 1.74 32.69 -16.49
C GLY A 343 1.25 31.58 -17.41
N GLY A 344 0.55 30.58 -16.89
CA GLY A 344 0.37 29.32 -17.60
C GLY A 344 1.61 28.44 -17.54
N ILE A 345 1.66 27.41 -18.39
CA ILE A 345 2.84 26.55 -18.58
C ILE A 345 3.44 26.76 -19.97
N VAL A 346 4.76 26.59 -20.09
CA VAL A 346 5.43 26.61 -21.40
C VAL A 346 5.48 25.21 -22.01
N ALA A 347 5.82 25.16 -23.31
CA ALA A 347 5.98 23.89 -24.03
C ALA A 347 6.95 22.93 -23.30
N GLY A 348 6.48 21.72 -23.02
CA GLY A 348 7.23 20.67 -22.34
C GLY A 348 7.18 20.72 -20.81
N GLU A 349 6.50 21.70 -20.20
CA GLU A 349 6.23 21.72 -18.76
C GLU A 349 4.93 21.00 -18.41
N GLU A 350 4.86 20.54 -17.16
CA GLU A 350 3.66 19.98 -16.54
C GLU A 350 3.03 21.00 -15.60
N SER A 351 1.70 20.99 -15.49
CA SER A 351 1.00 21.74 -14.46
C SER A 351 1.26 21.16 -13.06
N ALA A 352 0.93 21.93 -12.02
CA ALA A 352 0.74 21.33 -10.70
C ALA A 352 -0.43 20.31 -10.74
N ARG A 353 -0.45 19.41 -9.76
CA ARG A 353 -1.51 18.41 -9.62
C ARG A 353 -2.78 19.06 -9.07
N THR A 354 -3.93 18.68 -9.60
CA THR A 354 -5.26 19.05 -9.11
C THR A 354 -5.96 17.80 -8.61
N ALA A 355 -6.38 17.79 -7.35
CA ALA A 355 -7.08 16.64 -6.79
C ALA A 355 -8.47 16.49 -7.41
N LEU A 356 -8.76 15.31 -7.94
CA LEU A 356 -10.07 14.89 -8.41
C LEU A 356 -10.74 13.95 -7.41
N GLU A 357 -12.05 14.08 -7.31
CA GLU A 357 -12.93 13.18 -6.55
C GLU A 357 -14.21 12.98 -7.34
N PHE A 358 -14.52 11.72 -7.62
CA PHE A 358 -15.75 11.25 -8.22
C PHE A 358 -16.50 10.38 -7.22
N GLN A 359 -17.83 10.46 -7.29
CA GLN A 359 -18.73 9.54 -6.62
C GLN A 359 -19.29 8.58 -7.66
N LEU A 360 -18.99 7.29 -7.49
CA LEU A 360 -19.51 6.22 -8.32
C LEU A 360 -20.68 5.54 -7.60
N PRO A 361 -21.77 5.21 -8.31
CA PRO A 361 -22.76 4.27 -7.82
C PRO A 361 -22.17 2.87 -7.68
N ALA A 362 -22.79 2.03 -6.86
CA ALA A 362 -22.35 0.64 -6.70
C ALA A 362 -22.42 -0.11 -8.04
N GLY A 363 -21.28 -0.69 -8.47
CA GLY A 363 -21.19 -1.52 -9.67
C GLY A 363 -21.05 -0.74 -10.99
N VAL A 364 -20.80 0.57 -10.95
CA VAL A 364 -20.52 1.39 -12.14
C VAL A 364 -19.00 1.55 -12.30
N THR A 365 -18.50 1.45 -13.53
CA THR A 365 -17.10 1.64 -13.93
C THR A 365 -16.92 3.01 -14.58
N PHE A 366 -15.66 3.46 -14.72
CA PHE A 366 -15.35 4.45 -15.77
C PHE A 366 -15.42 3.75 -17.14
N GLN A 367 -15.89 4.48 -18.15
CA GLN A 367 -15.84 4.10 -19.56
C GLN A 367 -15.28 5.27 -20.35
#